data_AF-X0WUR2-F1
#
_entry.id   AF-X0WUR2-F1
#
_cell.length_a   1.000
_cell.length_b   1.000
_cell.length_c   1.000
_cell.angle_alpha   90.00
_cell.angle_beta   90.00
_cell.angle_gamma   90.00
#
_symmetry.space_group_name_H-M   'P 1'
#
loop_
_entity.id
_entity.type
_entity.pdbx_description
1 polymer ?
#
loop_
_entity_poly.entity_id
_entity_poly.type
_entity_poly.pdbx_seq_one_letter_code
_entity_poly.pdbx_strand_id
1 'polypeptide(L)' 'MDTETVQKHFKGVKELPTRAGFSANLMALCPAHDDHRASLSIDISADGTTLLCCQS' A
#
# COMPACT_ATOMS: atom_id res chain seq x y z
N MET A 1 7.66 -6.04 -4.96
CA MET A 1 6.77 -6.62 -3.92
C MET A 1 5.43 -6.89 -4.57
N ASP A 2 4.69 -7.93 -4.18
CA ASP A 2 3.34 -8.21 -4.70
C ASP A 2 2.26 -7.94 -3.65
N THR A 3 0.99 -7.95 -4.09
CA THR A 3 -0.16 -7.69 -3.22
C THR A 3 -0.29 -8.71 -2.08
N GLU A 4 0.03 -9.98 -2.32
CA GLU A 4 -0.03 -11.02 -1.28
C GLU A 4 0.96 -10.73 -0.15
N THR A 5 2.18 -10.31 -0.50
CA THR A 5 3.22 -9.92 0.45
C THR A 5 2.77 -8.70 1.26
N VAL A 6 2.11 -7.73 0.63
CA VAL A 6 1.56 -6.53 1.32
C VAL A 6 0.50 -6.93 2.33
N GLN A 7 -0.46 -7.78 1.94
CA GLN A 7 -1.54 -8.25 2.80
C GLN A 7 -1.02 -9.05 4.01
N LYS A 8 0.11 -9.77 3.87
CA LYS A 8 0.75 -10.49 4.98
C LYS A 8 1.48 -9.57 5.96
N HIS A 9 2.12 -8.51 5.46
CA HIS A 9 2.98 -7.65 6.29
C HIS A 9 2.25 -6.47 6.93
N PHE A 10 1.22 -5.94 6.27
CA PHE A 10 0.53 -4.74 6.72
C PHE A 10 -0.88 -5.06 7.21
N LYS A 11 -1.35 -4.28 8.20
CA LYS A 11 -2.70 -4.41 8.73
C LYS A 11 -3.64 -3.44 8.03
N GLY A 12 -4.92 -3.80 7.95
CA GLY A 12 -5.97 -2.94 7.40
C GLY A 12 -5.79 -2.64 5.91
N VAL A 13 -5.15 -3.55 5.16
CA VAL A 13 -4.91 -3.40 3.72
C VAL A 13 -6.24 -3.31 2.98
N LYS A 14 -6.38 -2.28 2.14
CA LYS A 14 -7.50 -2.05 1.25
C LYS A 14 -6.96 -1.80 -0.15
N GLU A 15 -7.48 -2.54 -1.12
CA GLU A 15 -7.18 -2.27 -2.52
C GLU A 15 -8.00 -1.09 -3.02
N LEU A 16 -7.36 -0.22 -3.79
CA LEU A 16 -7.98 0.90 -4.48
C LEU A 16 -7.94 0.65 -5.99
N PRO A 17 -8.74 1.40 -6.77
CA PRO A 17 -8.63 1.38 -8.21
C PRO A 17 -7.17 1.60 -8.65
N THR A 18 -6.69 0.75 -9.53
CA THR A 18 -5.34 0.86 -10.08
C THR A 18 -5.22 2.13 -10.92
N ARG A 19 -4.03 2.72 -10.92
CA ARG A 19 -3.70 3.92 -11.70
C ARG A 19 -2.91 3.52 -12.95
N ALA A 20 -2.95 4.33 -13.99
CA ALA A 20 -2.17 4.09 -15.20
C ALA A 20 -0.67 3.94 -14.86
N GLY A 21 -0.05 2.86 -15.35
CA GLY A 21 1.36 2.52 -15.05
C GLY A 21 1.58 1.69 -13.78
N PHE A 22 0.51 1.39 -13.01
CA PHE A 22 0.58 0.59 -11.79
C PHE A 22 -0.17 -0.73 -11.93
N SER A 23 0.40 -1.79 -11.35
CA SER A 23 -0.20 -3.11 -11.24
C SER A 23 -1.07 -3.25 -9.99
N ALA A 24 -0.79 -2.50 -8.93
CA ALA A 24 -1.64 -2.43 -7.73
C ALA A 24 -1.57 -1.04 -7.08
N ASN A 25 -2.67 -0.64 -6.42
CA ASN A 25 -2.75 0.54 -5.56
C ASN A 25 -3.44 0.13 -4.26
N LEU A 26 -2.74 0.28 -3.14
CA LEU A 26 -3.15 -0.25 -1.84
C LEU A 26 -3.02 0.83 -0.77
N MET A 27 -3.91 0.79 0.22
CA MET A 27 -3.83 1.58 1.44
C MET A 27 -3.74 0.64 2.64
N ALA A 28 -2.92 0.96 3.63
CA ALA A 28 -2.76 0.18 4.85
C ALA A 28 -2.59 1.08 6.09
N LEU A 29 -2.70 0.48 7.27
CA LEU A 29 -2.32 1.15 8.52
C LEU A 29 -0.80 1.33 8.54
N CYS A 30 -0.32 2.54 8.83
CA CYS A 30 1.11 2.76 8.98
C CYS A 30 1.58 2.17 10.32
N PRO A 31 2.58 1.27 10.36
CA PRO A 31 3.10 0.72 11.62
C PRO A 31 3.82 1.76 12.50
N ALA A 32 4.26 2.88 11.92
CA ALA A 32 4.99 3.92 12.63
C ALA A 32 4.09 4.84 13.45
N HIS A 33 2.80 4.90 13.12
CA HIS A 33 1.82 5.72 13.83
C HIS A 33 0.79 4.80 14.47
N ASP A 34 0.30 5.14 15.68
CA ASP A 34 -0.86 4.46 16.29
C ASP A 34 -2.18 4.99 15.69
N ASP A 35 -2.18 5.18 14.37
CA ASP A 35 -3.32 5.71 13.65
C ASP A 35 -4.33 4.58 13.45
N HIS A 36 -5.54 4.74 14.00
CA HIS A 36 -6.66 3.84 13.72
C HIS A 36 -7.20 3.97 12.28
N ARG A 37 -6.47 4.64 11.38
CA ARG A 37 -6.86 4.94 10.00
C ARG A 37 -5.73 4.57 9.04
N ALA A 38 -6.09 4.14 7.83
CA ALA A 38 -5.11 3.81 6.81
C ALA A 38 -4.37 5.09 6.36
N SER A 39 -3.08 5.13 6.65
CA SER A 39 -2.17 6.27 6.43
C SER A 39 -0.94 5.89 5.60
N LEU A 40 -0.78 4.63 5.22
CA LEU A 40 0.29 4.17 4.35
C LEU A 40 -0.27 3.83 2.96
N SER A 41 0.11 4.62 1.95
CA SER A 41 -0.16 4.28 0.55
C SER A 41 0.98 3.45 -0.02
N ILE A 42 0.62 2.39 -0.73
CA ILE A 42 1.53 1.42 -1.34
C ILE A 42 1.12 1.26 -2.79
N ASP A 43 1.93 1.80 -3.70
CA ASP A 43 1.73 1.68 -5.15
C ASP A 43 2.77 0.70 -5.70
N ILE A 44 2.32 -0.30 -6.49
CA ILE A 44 3.20 -1.25 -7.16
C ILE A 44 3.13 -0.97 -8.66
N SER A 45 4.25 -0.57 -9.24
CA SER A 45 4.38 -0.30 -10.68
C SER A 45 4.31 -1.59 -11.49
N ALA A 46 4.03 -1.48 -12.79
CA ALA A 46 4.00 -2.64 -13.69
C ALA A 46 5.37 -3.34 -13.84
N ASP A 47 6.46 -2.62 -13.61
CA ASP A 47 7.83 -3.14 -13.62
C ASP A 47 8.27 -3.75 -12.28
N GLY A 48 7.37 -3.81 -11.29
CA GLY A 48 7.61 -4.36 -9.97
C GLY A 48 8.22 -3.38 -8.95
N THR A 49 8.49 -2.13 -9.35
CA THR A 49 8.89 -1.06 -8.43
C THR A 49 7.79 -0.80 -7.41
N THR A 50 8.14 -0.62 -6.14
CA THR A 50 7.17 -0.36 -5.06
C THR A 50 7.43 1.01 -4.47
N LEU A 51 6.41 1.86 -4.48
CA LEU A 51 6.42 3.19 -3.87
C LEU A 51 5.64 3.13 -2.56
N LEU A 52 6.26 3.62 -1.49
CA LEU A 52 5.66 3.72 -0.16
C LEU A 52 5.59 5.19 0.23
N CYS A 53 4.42 5.66 0.62
CA CYS A 53 4.24 6.99 1.17
C CYS A 53 3.37 6.93 2.41
N CYS A 54 3.91 7.40 3.53
CA CYS A 54 3.19 7.55 4.79
C CYS A 54 2.65 8.98 4.89
N GLN A 55 1.37 9.09 5.23
CA GLN A 55 0.67 10.36 5.43
C GLN A 55 0.41 10.50 6.93
N SER A 56 0.98 11.53 7.57
CA SER A 56 0.68 11.89 8.97
C SER A 56 -0.57 12.74 9.08
#